data_AF-A0A2H9LTC2-F1
#
_entry.id   AF-A0A2H9LTC2-F1
#
_cell.length_a   1.000
_cell.length_b   1.000
_cell.length_c   1.000
_cell.angle_alpha   90.00
_cell.angle_beta   90.00
_cell.angle_gamma   90.00
#
_symmetry.space_group_name_H-M   'P 1'
#
loop_
_entity.id
_entity.type
_entity.pdbx_description
1 polymer ?
#
loop_
_entity_poly.entity_id
_entity_poly.type
_entity_poly.pdbx_seq_one_letter_code
_entity_poly.pdbx_strand_id
1 'polypeptide(L)'
;MFIDFVLPKDNEKEFIKIAEKLNIDGLCFIYAFRNKDNFFKQNEKIKKLQEKTKIRLFSGLVADSKNIVKVKKLANIVVYRSTGNDRHAIEKSRANVVFGLETIAARDSMHHRNSGLNQVLCKLANKNNIMIGFSFSTILNTEGIIRSQILGRMMQNIRLCRKYNVKTIIASFAEKPYGLRPCPDLKSVFISLVMHPKEANDSLENIYKHLS
;
A
#
# COMPACT_ATOMS: atom_id res chain seq x y z
N MET A 1 -3.43 12.31 -11.39
CA MET A 1 -3.47 10.95 -11.95
C MET A 1 -3.48 9.96 -10.79
N PHE A 2 -4.45 9.05 -10.74
CA PHE A 2 -4.61 8.05 -9.69
C PHE A 2 -4.18 6.67 -10.19
N ILE A 3 -3.17 6.11 -9.51
CA ILE A 3 -2.74 4.71 -9.72
C ILE A 3 -3.05 3.94 -8.44
N ASP A 4 -3.69 2.79 -8.57
CA ASP A 4 -3.99 1.94 -7.43
C ASP A 4 -2.99 0.78 -7.29
N PHE A 5 -2.70 0.39 -6.04
CA PHE A 5 -1.88 -0.78 -5.73
C PHE A 5 -2.78 -2.00 -5.50
N VAL A 6 -2.53 -3.06 -6.25
CA VAL A 6 -3.30 -4.31 -6.19
C VAL A 6 -2.40 -5.53 -6.05
N LEU A 7 -2.94 -6.59 -5.46
CA LEU A 7 -2.23 -7.85 -5.17
C LEU A 7 -2.86 -8.98 -6.01
N PRO A 8 -2.54 -9.07 -7.32
CA PRO A 8 -3.23 -9.99 -8.22
C PRO A 8 -3.00 -11.46 -7.87
N LYS A 9 -4.03 -12.27 -8.13
CA LYS A 9 -4.02 -13.75 -8.06
C LYS A 9 -4.45 -14.32 -9.41
N ASP A 10 -3.61 -14.11 -10.43
CA ASP A 10 -3.84 -14.51 -11.83
C ASP A 10 -5.12 -13.93 -12.50
N ASN A 11 -5.65 -12.84 -11.93
CA ASN A 11 -6.86 -12.15 -12.32
C ASN A 11 -6.60 -10.73 -12.89
N GLU A 12 -5.41 -10.48 -13.45
CA GLU A 12 -5.00 -9.14 -13.91
C GLU A 12 -5.93 -8.59 -15.01
N LYS A 13 -6.40 -9.47 -15.92
CA LYS A 13 -7.34 -9.06 -16.98
C LYS A 13 -8.66 -8.54 -16.41
N GLU A 14 -9.15 -9.11 -15.32
CA GLU A 14 -10.38 -8.68 -14.67
C GLU A 14 -10.16 -7.37 -13.91
N PHE A 15 -9.02 -7.22 -13.24
CA PHE A 15 -8.62 -5.97 -12.61
C PHE A 15 -8.62 -4.81 -13.61
N ILE A 16 -8.06 -5.02 -14.80
CA ILE A 16 -8.01 -3.99 -15.84
C ILE A 16 -9.42 -3.62 -16.31
N LYS A 17 -10.29 -4.60 -16.57
CA LYS A 17 -11.68 -4.35 -16.98
C LYS A 17 -12.45 -3.54 -15.95
N ILE A 18 -12.29 -3.83 -14.66
CA ILE A 18 -12.97 -3.09 -13.59
C ILE A 18 -12.34 -1.71 -13.42
N ALA A 19 -11.02 -1.58 -13.49
CA ALA A 19 -10.33 -0.30 -13.40
C ALA A 19 -10.75 0.68 -14.52
N GLU A 20 -10.90 0.18 -15.75
CA GLU A 20 -11.44 0.97 -16.87
C GLU A 20 -12.87 1.44 -16.59
N LYS A 21 -13.73 0.58 -16.03
CA LYS A 21 -15.11 0.97 -15.63
C LYS A 21 -15.15 2.00 -14.51
N LEU A 22 -14.15 1.99 -13.62
CA LEU A 22 -14.04 2.90 -12.48
C LEU A 22 -13.28 4.19 -12.81
N ASN A 23 -12.85 4.39 -14.08
CA ASN A 23 -12.02 5.51 -14.52
C ASN A 23 -10.75 5.68 -13.67
N ILE A 24 -10.06 4.57 -13.36
CA ILE A 24 -8.76 4.59 -12.70
C ILE A 24 -7.67 4.77 -13.77
N ASP A 25 -6.75 5.73 -13.58
CA ASP A 25 -5.75 6.08 -14.60
C ASP A 25 -4.67 4.99 -14.79
N GLY A 26 -4.40 4.21 -13.74
CA GLY A 26 -3.44 3.10 -13.81
C GLY A 26 -3.49 2.13 -12.64
N LEU A 27 -2.85 0.97 -12.84
CA LEU A 27 -2.72 -0.07 -11.83
C LEU A 27 -1.25 -0.45 -11.65
N CYS A 28 -0.81 -0.58 -10.41
CA CYS A 28 0.45 -1.22 -10.07
C CYS A 28 0.16 -2.61 -9.48
N PHE A 29 0.53 -3.64 -10.23
CA PHE A 29 0.42 -5.02 -9.80
C PHE A 29 1.62 -5.38 -8.92
N ILE A 30 1.35 -5.67 -7.64
CA ILE A 30 2.39 -6.03 -6.69
C ILE A 30 2.36 -7.54 -6.48
N TYR A 31 3.42 -8.22 -6.90
CA TYR A 31 3.52 -9.68 -6.82
C TYR A 31 4.33 -10.12 -5.61
N ALA A 32 3.99 -11.27 -5.02
CA ALA A 32 4.82 -11.87 -3.98
C ALA A 32 6.17 -12.33 -4.56
N PHE A 33 7.27 -11.88 -3.95
CA PHE A 33 8.61 -12.29 -4.36
C PHE A 33 8.84 -13.77 -4.03
N ARG A 34 9.02 -14.60 -5.07
CA ARG A 34 9.46 -15.99 -4.95
C ARG A 34 10.87 -16.15 -5.51
N ASN A 35 11.01 -15.97 -6.83
CA ASN A 35 12.26 -16.07 -7.58
C ASN A 35 12.37 -14.93 -8.60
N LYS A 36 13.60 -14.65 -9.07
CA LYS A 36 13.87 -13.64 -10.10
C LYS A 36 13.13 -13.95 -11.41
N ASP A 37 13.20 -15.19 -11.88
CA ASP A 37 12.62 -15.61 -13.16
C ASP A 37 11.09 -15.45 -13.17
N ASN A 38 10.44 -15.65 -12.02
CA ASN A 38 9.00 -15.45 -11.89
C ASN A 38 8.62 -13.97 -12.10
N PHE A 39 9.40 -13.05 -11.52
CA PHE A 39 9.17 -11.62 -11.69
C PHE A 39 9.37 -11.17 -13.14
N PHE A 40 10.39 -11.70 -13.84
CA PHE A 40 10.58 -11.41 -15.27
C PHE A 40 9.39 -11.90 -16.11
N LYS A 41 8.89 -13.11 -15.87
CA LYS A 41 7.68 -13.63 -16.54
C LYS A 41 6.45 -12.75 -16.28
N GLN A 42 6.26 -12.28 -15.05
CA GLN A 42 5.18 -11.37 -14.69
C GLN A 42 5.32 -10.01 -15.37
N ASN A 43 6.53 -9.47 -15.45
CA ASN A 43 6.80 -8.22 -16.17
C ASN A 43 6.52 -8.34 -17.67
N GLU A 44 6.90 -9.45 -18.30
CA GLU A 44 6.56 -9.70 -19.71
C GLU A 44 5.06 -9.83 -19.92
N LYS A 45 4.35 -10.52 -19.02
CA LYS A 45 2.89 -10.62 -19.02
C LYS A 45 2.24 -9.24 -18.95
N ILE A 46 2.73 -8.34 -18.09
CA ILE A 46 2.22 -6.97 -17.97
C ILE A 46 2.53 -6.15 -19.22
N LYS A 47 3.73 -6.24 -19.81
CA LYS A 47 4.06 -5.54 -21.05
C LYS A 47 3.10 -5.91 -22.19
N LYS A 48 2.80 -7.21 -22.36
CA LYS A 48 1.81 -7.69 -23.34
C LYS A 48 0.39 -7.19 -23.07
N LEU A 49 0.04 -6.97 -21.80
CA LEU A 49 -1.26 -6.42 -21.42
C LEU A 49 -1.31 -4.90 -21.63
N GLN A 50 -0.21 -4.20 -21.42
CA GLN A 50 -0.11 -2.75 -21.64
C GLN A 50 -0.43 -2.36 -23.08
N GLU A 51 0.02 -3.16 -24.06
CA GLU A 51 -0.25 -2.92 -25.49
C GLU A 51 -1.75 -2.92 -25.84
N LYS A 52 -2.57 -3.64 -25.06
CA LYS A 52 -4.00 -3.82 -25.31
C LYS A 52 -4.89 -2.90 -24.49
N THR A 53 -4.32 -2.14 -23.57
CA THR A 53 -5.08 -1.49 -22.50
C THR A 53 -4.82 0.01 -22.48
N LYS A 54 -5.87 0.77 -22.17
CA LYS A 54 -5.79 2.24 -22.20
C LYS A 54 -5.15 2.81 -20.93
N ILE A 55 -5.22 2.07 -19.83
CA ILE A 55 -4.67 2.46 -18.52
C ILE A 55 -3.18 2.14 -18.42
N ARG A 56 -2.46 2.84 -17.55
CA ARG A 56 -1.03 2.59 -17.30
C ARG A 56 -0.84 1.45 -16.32
N LEU A 57 -0.03 0.46 -16.68
CA LEU A 57 0.26 -0.71 -15.89
C LEU A 57 1.71 -0.68 -15.41
N PHE A 58 1.88 -0.92 -14.12
CA PHE A 58 3.18 -1.01 -13.46
C PHE A 58 3.30 -2.34 -12.72
N SER A 59 4.53 -2.74 -12.43
CA SER A 59 4.82 -3.92 -11.64
C SER A 59 5.68 -3.59 -10.44
N GLY A 60 5.37 -4.23 -9.32
CA GLY A 60 6.11 -4.14 -8.07
C GLY A 60 6.20 -5.48 -7.38
N LEU A 61 6.96 -5.53 -6.29
CA LEU A 61 7.15 -6.75 -5.51
C LEU A 61 6.82 -6.54 -4.03
N VAL A 62 6.10 -7.49 -3.45
CA VAL A 62 6.01 -7.67 -2.00
C VAL A 62 7.18 -8.56 -1.58
N ALA A 63 7.99 -8.08 -0.64
CA ALA A 63 9.16 -8.81 -0.15
C ALA A 63 9.21 -8.84 1.38
N ASP A 64 9.72 -9.92 1.95
CA ASP A 64 10.02 -10.00 3.38
C ASP A 64 11.21 -9.13 3.77
N SER A 65 11.31 -8.81 5.06
CA SER A 65 12.35 -7.94 5.63
C SER A 65 13.78 -8.30 5.20
N LYS A 66 14.08 -9.60 5.06
CA LYS A 66 15.38 -10.15 4.65
C LYS A 66 15.69 -9.97 3.15
N ASN A 67 14.67 -9.97 2.29
CA ASN A 67 14.82 -10.00 0.84
C ASN A 67 14.68 -8.63 0.18
N ILE A 68 14.17 -7.61 0.89
CA ILE A 68 13.96 -6.25 0.36
C ILE A 68 15.20 -5.72 -0.40
N VAL A 69 16.42 -5.85 0.15
CA VAL A 69 17.65 -5.35 -0.50
C VAL A 69 17.90 -6.02 -1.86
N LYS A 70 17.61 -7.33 -1.98
CA LYS A 70 17.73 -8.06 -3.25
C LYS A 70 16.67 -7.61 -4.24
N VAL A 71 15.45 -7.42 -3.76
CA VAL A 71 14.26 -7.05 -4.55
C VAL A 71 14.37 -5.62 -5.09
N LYS A 72 14.96 -4.69 -4.33
CA LYS A 72 15.20 -3.31 -4.79
C LYS A 72 16.12 -3.22 -6.01
N LYS A 73 16.96 -4.22 -6.27
CA LYS A 73 17.79 -4.30 -7.48
C LYS A 73 16.99 -4.76 -8.71
N LEU A 74 15.80 -5.33 -8.51
CA LEU A 74 15.00 -5.96 -9.57
C LEU A 74 13.79 -5.12 -9.94
N ALA A 75 13.12 -4.53 -8.95
CA ALA A 75 11.87 -3.79 -9.11
C ALA A 75 12.01 -2.35 -8.63
N ASN A 76 11.36 -1.43 -9.36
CA ASN A 76 11.33 -0.01 -9.03
C ASN A 76 10.54 0.27 -7.73
N ILE A 77 9.55 -0.58 -7.44
CA ILE A 77 8.74 -0.49 -6.22
C ILE A 77 8.81 -1.80 -5.44
N VAL A 78 9.25 -1.66 -4.19
CA VAL A 78 9.23 -2.72 -3.19
C VAL A 78 8.30 -2.34 -2.06
N VAL A 79 7.29 -3.16 -1.88
CA VAL A 79 6.30 -3.04 -0.81
C VAL A 79 6.61 -4.09 0.26
N TYR A 80 6.58 -3.70 1.52
CA TYR A 80 6.73 -4.61 2.65
C TYR A 80 5.40 -4.69 3.39
N ARG A 81 4.89 -5.92 3.55
CA ARG A 81 3.74 -6.18 4.42
C ARG A 81 4.26 -6.34 5.84
N SER A 82 3.68 -5.57 6.75
CA SER A 82 4.09 -5.53 8.14
C SER A 82 3.93 -6.89 8.83
N THR A 83 4.94 -7.32 9.58
CA THR A 83 4.94 -8.60 10.32
C THR A 83 5.14 -8.42 11.84
N GLY A 84 5.17 -7.18 12.33
CA GLY A 84 5.32 -6.83 13.74
C GLY A 84 6.75 -6.54 14.19
N ASN A 85 7.75 -6.85 13.36
CA ASN A 85 9.13 -6.47 13.57
C ASN A 85 9.64 -5.59 12.42
N ASP A 86 8.99 -4.43 12.25
CA ASP A 86 9.11 -3.60 11.05
C ASP A 86 10.31 -2.65 11.09
N ARG A 87 11.01 -2.54 12.24
CA ARG A 87 12.21 -1.70 12.38
C ARG A 87 13.26 -2.08 11.36
N HIS A 88 13.50 -3.38 11.12
CA HIS A 88 14.48 -3.82 10.14
C HIS A 88 14.12 -3.37 8.72
N ALA A 89 12.83 -3.46 8.36
CA ALA A 89 12.32 -3.06 7.05
C ALA A 89 12.44 -1.55 6.80
N ILE A 90 12.24 -0.75 7.85
CA ILE A 90 12.27 0.71 7.80
C ILE A 90 13.71 1.24 7.90
N GLU A 91 14.52 0.71 8.79
CA GLU A 91 15.85 1.26 9.10
C GLU A 91 16.94 0.77 8.15
N LYS A 92 17.06 -0.56 7.99
CA LYS A 92 18.18 -1.19 7.29
C LYS A 92 17.87 -1.45 5.82
N SER A 93 16.76 -2.15 5.54
CA SER A 93 16.49 -2.60 4.17
C SER A 93 15.77 -1.56 3.30
N ARG A 94 15.16 -0.54 3.92
CA ARG A 94 14.60 0.66 3.29
C ARG A 94 13.60 0.34 2.17
N ALA A 95 12.51 -0.35 2.49
CA ALA A 95 11.39 -0.54 1.56
C ALA A 95 10.83 0.80 1.06
N ASN A 96 10.19 0.81 -0.12
CA ASN A 96 9.54 2.04 -0.63
C ASN A 96 8.23 2.31 0.12
N VAL A 97 7.46 1.24 0.37
CA VAL A 97 6.16 1.31 1.05
C VAL A 97 6.06 0.24 2.12
N VAL A 98 5.54 0.59 3.29
CA VAL A 98 5.18 -0.35 4.37
C VAL A 98 3.67 -0.27 4.59
N PHE A 99 2.96 -1.39 4.58
CA PHE A 99 1.50 -1.43 4.79
C PHE A 99 1.07 -2.54 5.75
N GLY A 100 -0.14 -2.40 6.30
CA GLY A 100 -0.77 -3.41 7.15
C GLY A 100 -0.36 -3.36 8.62
N LEU A 101 0.25 -2.27 9.06
CA LEU A 101 0.74 -2.07 10.44
C LEU A 101 -0.37 -2.23 11.50
N GLU A 102 -1.62 -1.92 11.12
CA GLU A 102 -2.79 -1.90 11.99
C GLU A 102 -3.31 -3.30 12.34
N THR A 103 -2.88 -4.32 11.59
CA THR A 103 -3.42 -5.70 11.70
C THR A 103 -2.63 -6.61 12.61
N ILE A 104 -1.43 -6.21 13.05
CA ILE A 104 -0.49 -7.07 13.77
C ILE A 104 -0.96 -7.34 15.20
N ALA A 105 -1.40 -6.29 15.88
CA ALA A 105 -1.64 -6.39 17.32
C ALA A 105 -2.96 -7.09 17.61
N ALA A 106 -2.91 -8.17 18.39
CA ALA A 106 -4.10 -8.88 18.82
C ALA A 106 -4.99 -8.04 19.76
N ARG A 107 -4.37 -7.19 20.61
CA ARG A 107 -5.07 -6.31 21.55
C ARG A 107 -4.38 -4.95 21.66
N ASP A 108 -5.17 -3.93 21.90
CA ASP A 108 -4.69 -2.60 22.29
C ASP A 108 -4.31 -2.60 23.78
N SER A 109 -3.41 -1.70 24.16
CA SER A 109 -3.06 -1.52 25.56
C SER A 109 -4.10 -0.64 26.27
N MET A 110 -4.07 -0.60 27.61
CA MET A 110 -4.96 0.27 28.38
C MET A 110 -4.81 1.75 28.06
N HIS A 111 -3.62 2.22 27.68
CA HIS A 111 -3.32 3.64 27.52
C HIS A 111 -3.15 4.09 26.05
N HIS A 112 -2.94 3.16 25.13
CA HIS A 112 -2.70 3.48 23.72
C HIS A 112 -3.12 2.34 22.79
N ARG A 113 -3.51 2.68 21.56
CA ARG A 113 -3.77 1.68 20.53
C ARG A 113 -2.46 1.12 20.03
N ASN A 114 -2.40 -0.20 19.88
CA ASN A 114 -1.22 -0.87 19.38
C ASN A 114 -1.26 -0.86 17.84
N SER A 115 -0.95 0.30 17.26
CA SER A 115 -1.17 0.59 15.83
C SER A 115 0.01 0.24 14.93
N GLY A 116 1.08 -0.37 15.47
CA GLY A 116 2.28 -0.76 14.72
C GLY A 116 3.25 0.39 14.42
N LEU A 117 2.87 1.65 14.67
CA LEU A 117 3.75 2.81 14.55
C LEU A 117 4.02 3.49 15.88
N ASN A 118 5.23 4.04 15.99
CA ASN A 118 5.65 4.89 17.09
C ASN A 118 6.51 6.04 16.57
N GLN A 119 6.87 6.97 17.45
CA GLN A 119 7.70 8.13 17.11
C GLN A 119 9.03 7.74 16.45
N VAL A 120 9.70 6.68 16.93
CA VAL A 120 11.00 6.26 16.41
C VAL A 120 10.87 5.76 14.97
N LEU A 121 9.89 4.89 14.71
CA LEU A 121 9.61 4.37 13.37
C LEU A 121 9.20 5.48 12.41
N CYS A 122 8.37 6.45 12.83
CA CYS A 122 8.01 7.58 11.99
C CYS A 122 9.21 8.46 11.63
N LYS A 123 10.09 8.78 12.60
CA LYS A 123 11.32 9.54 12.32
C LYS A 123 12.24 8.80 11.34
N LEU A 124 12.39 7.48 11.51
CA LEU A 124 13.18 6.65 10.60
C LEU A 124 12.55 6.58 9.20
N ALA A 125 11.22 6.43 9.12
CA ALA A 125 10.50 6.41 7.85
C ALA A 125 10.67 7.71 7.08
N ASN A 126 10.51 8.87 7.75
CA ASN A 126 10.74 10.17 7.13
C ASN A 126 12.21 10.32 6.68
N LYS A 127 13.18 10.01 7.55
CA LYS A 127 14.62 10.08 7.22
C LYS A 127 15.00 9.22 6.00
N ASN A 128 14.39 8.05 5.87
CA ASN A 128 14.68 7.10 4.79
C ASN A 128 13.73 7.24 3.58
N ASN A 129 12.86 8.26 3.55
CA ASN A 129 11.85 8.47 2.50
C ASN A 129 10.93 7.25 2.27
N ILE A 130 10.54 6.58 3.34
CA ILE A 130 9.65 5.41 3.31
C ILE A 130 8.22 5.89 3.48
N MET A 131 7.33 5.37 2.64
CA MET A 131 5.91 5.72 2.66
C MET A 131 5.12 4.70 3.48
N ILE A 132 4.14 5.19 4.24
CA ILE A 132 3.20 4.34 4.99
C ILE A 132 1.92 4.17 4.18
N GLY A 133 1.61 2.94 3.80
CA GLY A 133 0.44 2.56 3.02
C GLY A 133 -0.73 2.13 3.91
N PHE A 134 -1.90 2.72 3.68
CA PHE A 134 -3.15 2.29 4.28
C PHE A 134 -3.95 1.42 3.30
N SER A 135 -4.38 0.26 3.79
CA SER A 135 -5.06 -0.75 2.98
C SER A 135 -6.58 -0.68 3.12
N PHE A 136 -7.26 -0.33 2.03
CA PHE A 136 -8.72 -0.33 2.00
C PHE A 136 -9.31 -1.75 2.04
N SER A 137 -8.65 -2.73 1.41
CA SER A 137 -9.09 -4.14 1.46
C SER A 137 -9.15 -4.67 2.88
N THR A 138 -8.28 -4.19 3.77
CA THR A 138 -8.28 -4.55 5.19
C THR A 138 -9.57 -4.07 5.88
N ILE A 139 -10.04 -2.86 5.55
CA ILE A 139 -11.30 -2.32 6.10
C ILE A 139 -12.48 -3.14 5.58
N LEU A 140 -12.50 -3.43 4.27
CA LEU A 140 -13.58 -4.18 3.64
C LEU A 140 -13.72 -5.61 4.20
N ASN A 141 -12.61 -6.30 4.37
CA ASN A 141 -12.60 -7.75 4.69
C ASN A 141 -12.62 -8.06 6.19
N THR A 142 -12.60 -7.05 7.07
CA THR A 142 -12.70 -7.25 8.53
C THR A 142 -14.07 -6.80 9.01
N GLU A 143 -14.62 -7.39 10.07
CA GLU A 143 -15.99 -7.08 10.53
C GLU A 143 -16.05 -6.84 12.04
N GLY A 144 -17.17 -6.27 12.49
CA GLY A 144 -17.48 -6.04 13.90
C GLY A 144 -16.42 -5.25 14.66
N ILE A 145 -16.07 -5.76 15.85
CA ILE A 145 -15.12 -5.12 16.77
C ILE A 145 -13.73 -4.99 16.13
N ILE A 146 -13.29 -5.98 15.34
CA ILE A 146 -11.97 -5.97 14.71
C ILE A 146 -11.87 -4.81 13.72
N ARG A 147 -12.92 -4.58 12.90
CA ARG A 147 -12.97 -3.43 11.98
C ARG A 147 -12.84 -2.11 12.74
N SER A 148 -13.58 -1.96 13.85
CA SER A 148 -13.53 -0.74 14.66
C SER A 148 -12.13 -0.47 15.25
N GLN A 149 -11.43 -1.50 15.69
CA GLN A 149 -10.06 -1.41 16.20
C GLN A 149 -9.08 -1.00 15.09
N ILE A 150 -9.19 -1.62 13.91
CA ILE A 150 -8.33 -1.30 12.77
C ILE A 150 -8.54 0.15 12.34
N LEU A 151 -9.79 0.62 12.23
CA LEU A 151 -10.08 2.02 11.91
C LEU A 151 -9.47 2.96 12.96
N GLY A 152 -9.61 2.61 14.24
CA GLY A 152 -9.00 3.37 15.33
C GLY A 152 -7.46 3.43 15.22
N ARG A 153 -6.81 2.33 14.86
CA ARG A 153 -5.36 2.26 14.65
C ARG A 153 -4.93 3.07 13.42
N MET A 154 -5.69 3.01 12.32
CA MET A 154 -5.46 3.84 11.13
C MET A 154 -5.52 5.33 11.48
N MET A 155 -6.56 5.78 12.20
CA MET A 155 -6.67 7.18 12.64
C MET A 155 -5.46 7.62 13.48
N GLN A 156 -4.97 6.76 14.37
CA GLN A 156 -3.77 7.04 15.16
C GLN A 156 -2.52 7.13 14.28
N ASN A 157 -2.35 6.20 13.33
CA ASN A 157 -1.24 6.19 12.38
C ASN A 157 -1.24 7.43 11.47
N ILE A 158 -2.40 7.87 10.99
CA ILE A 158 -2.55 9.11 10.21
C ILE A 158 -2.08 10.31 11.03
N ARG A 159 -2.49 10.43 12.31
CA ARG A 159 -2.02 11.50 13.21
C ARG A 159 -0.50 11.46 13.43
N LEU A 160 0.07 10.27 13.59
CA LEU A 160 1.53 10.10 13.75
C LEU A 160 2.29 10.48 12.47
N CYS A 161 1.83 10.03 11.31
CA CYS A 161 2.45 10.34 10.02
C CYS A 161 2.46 11.86 9.78
N ARG A 162 1.34 12.53 10.01
CA ARG A 162 1.23 14.00 9.96
C ARG A 162 2.17 14.69 10.95
N LYS A 163 2.23 14.24 12.21
CA LYS A 163 3.10 14.85 13.23
C LYS A 163 4.59 14.79 12.86
N TYR A 164 5.01 13.73 12.18
CA TYR A 164 6.42 13.49 11.84
C TYR A 164 6.73 13.69 10.35
N ASN A 165 5.79 14.27 9.58
CA ASN A 165 5.89 14.52 8.14
C ASN A 165 6.28 13.26 7.33
N VAL A 166 5.74 12.10 7.71
CA VAL A 166 5.91 10.86 6.97
C VAL A 166 4.96 10.84 5.79
N LYS A 167 5.47 10.52 4.60
CA LYS A 167 4.64 10.38 3.40
C LYS A 167 3.70 9.18 3.54
N THR A 168 2.45 9.36 3.15
CA THR A 168 1.41 8.33 3.19
C THR A 168 0.96 7.94 1.80
N ILE A 169 0.42 6.73 1.68
CA ILE A 169 -0.21 6.19 0.48
C ILE A 169 -1.57 5.62 0.86
N ILE A 170 -2.58 5.93 0.06
CA ILE A 170 -3.87 5.26 0.10
C ILE A 170 -3.97 4.35 -1.11
N ALA A 171 -4.24 3.06 -0.90
CA ALA A 171 -4.51 2.14 -1.99
C ALA A 171 -5.46 1.03 -1.56
N SER A 172 -6.06 0.36 -2.54
CA SER A 172 -6.98 -0.73 -2.29
C SER A 172 -6.24 -1.94 -1.71
N PHE A 173 -5.02 -2.23 -2.17
CA PHE A 173 -4.31 -3.50 -1.91
C PHE A 173 -5.25 -4.71 -2.08
N ALA A 174 -6.10 -4.65 -3.10
CA ALA A 174 -7.15 -5.63 -3.34
C ALA A 174 -6.56 -6.89 -3.99
N GLU A 175 -7.00 -8.06 -3.52
CA GLU A 175 -6.68 -9.34 -4.17
C GLU A 175 -7.72 -9.75 -5.22
N LYS A 176 -8.93 -9.22 -5.09
CA LYS A 176 -10.06 -9.46 -5.99
C LYS A 176 -10.43 -8.16 -6.71
N PRO A 177 -10.84 -8.20 -7.99
CA PRO A 177 -11.19 -7.01 -8.78
C PRO A 177 -12.30 -6.16 -8.15
N TYR A 178 -13.30 -6.80 -7.53
CA TYR A 178 -14.40 -6.11 -6.83
C TYR A 178 -13.99 -5.35 -5.55
N GLY A 179 -12.74 -5.51 -5.12
CA GLY A 179 -12.15 -4.73 -4.03
C GLY A 179 -11.67 -3.34 -4.47
N LEU A 180 -11.62 -3.06 -5.77
CA LEU A 180 -11.28 -1.73 -6.29
C LEU A 180 -12.37 -0.72 -5.92
N ARG A 181 -11.97 0.51 -5.65
CA ARG A 181 -12.85 1.66 -5.50
C ARG A 181 -12.33 2.84 -6.31
N PRO A 182 -13.23 3.69 -6.83
CA PRO A 182 -12.82 4.89 -7.52
C PRO A 182 -12.16 5.87 -6.53
N CYS A 183 -11.32 6.75 -7.06
CA CYS A 183 -10.55 7.73 -6.28
C CYS A 183 -11.39 8.56 -5.29
N PRO A 184 -12.58 9.09 -5.65
CA PRO A 184 -13.41 9.87 -4.73
C PRO A 184 -13.87 9.09 -3.48
N ASP A 185 -14.17 7.79 -3.65
CA ASP A 185 -14.65 6.93 -2.56
C ASP A 185 -13.52 6.63 -1.56
N LEU A 186 -12.34 6.29 -2.07
CA LEU A 186 -11.17 6.12 -1.20
C LEU A 186 -10.88 7.41 -0.44
N LYS A 187 -10.85 8.54 -1.16
CA LYS A 187 -10.60 9.84 -0.55
C LYS A 187 -11.60 10.18 0.55
N SER A 188 -12.90 9.98 0.33
CA SER A 188 -13.94 10.32 1.31
C SER A 188 -13.85 9.48 2.59
N VAL A 189 -13.54 8.18 2.46
CA VAL A 189 -13.33 7.29 3.61
C VAL A 189 -12.14 7.76 4.44
N PHE A 190 -10.99 8.05 3.82
CA PHE A 190 -9.80 8.46 4.57
C PHE A 190 -9.92 9.86 5.18
N ILE A 191 -10.66 10.78 4.55
CA ILE A 191 -11.03 12.06 5.17
C ILE A 191 -11.85 11.81 6.44
N SER A 192 -12.80 10.88 6.40
CA SER A 192 -13.58 10.47 7.57
C SER A 192 -12.71 9.85 8.68
N LEU A 193 -11.55 9.27 8.31
CA LEU A 193 -10.53 8.76 9.23
C LEU A 193 -9.51 9.82 9.69
N VAL A 194 -9.90 11.10 9.68
CA VAL A 194 -9.12 12.23 10.22
C VAL A 194 -7.92 12.63 9.35
N MET A 195 -7.91 12.23 8.08
CA MET A 195 -6.97 12.73 7.08
C MET A 195 -7.44 14.09 6.55
N HIS A 196 -6.52 15.05 6.36
CA HIS A 196 -6.92 16.32 5.73
C HIS A 196 -7.14 16.13 4.22
N PRO A 197 -8.05 16.91 3.58
CA PRO A 197 -8.33 16.75 2.15
C PRO A 197 -7.09 16.88 1.25
N LYS A 198 -6.15 17.77 1.62
CA LYS A 198 -4.87 17.93 0.94
C LYS A 198 -3.97 16.69 1.10
N GLU A 199 -3.84 16.19 2.32
CA GLU A 199 -3.07 14.98 2.64
C GLU A 199 -3.62 13.75 1.92
N ALA A 200 -4.94 13.64 1.78
CA ALA A 200 -5.58 12.56 1.05
C ALA A 200 -5.27 12.63 -0.46
N ASN A 201 -5.33 13.83 -1.07
CA ASN A 201 -4.91 14.03 -2.46
C ASN A 201 -3.43 13.68 -2.65
N ASP A 202 -2.56 14.22 -1.79
CA ASP A 202 -1.13 13.96 -1.84
C ASP A 202 -0.83 12.46 -1.71
N SER A 203 -1.56 11.75 -0.84
CA SER A 203 -1.40 10.31 -0.63
C SER A 203 -1.74 9.47 -1.86
N LEU A 204 -2.75 9.88 -2.64
CA LEU A 204 -3.17 9.20 -3.87
C LEU A 204 -2.19 9.50 -5.02
N GLU A 205 -1.64 10.72 -5.06
CA GLU A 205 -0.65 11.12 -6.07
C GLU A 205 0.76 10.60 -5.80
N ASN A 206 1.13 10.36 -4.53
CA ASN A 206 2.46 9.87 -4.15
C ASN A 206 2.83 8.56 -4.84
N ILE A 207 1.82 7.71 -5.13
CA ILE A 207 2.02 6.49 -5.90
C ILE A 207 2.58 6.82 -7.28
N TYR A 208 1.95 7.76 -7.99
CA TYR A 208 2.38 8.17 -9.32
C TYR A 208 3.75 8.82 -9.29
N LYS A 209 4.00 9.76 -8.37
CA LYS A 209 5.28 10.47 -8.25
C LYS A 209 6.47 9.55 -7.98
N HIS A 210 6.24 8.36 -7.43
CA HIS A 210 7.28 7.38 -7.20
C HIS A 210 7.44 6.39 -8.39
N LEU A 211 6.42 6.24 -9.22
CA LEU A 211 6.44 5.39 -10.41
C LEU A 211 6.96 6.12 -11.67
N SER A 212 6.75 7.44 -11.75
CA SER A 212 7.24 8.33 -12.82
C SER A 212 8.70 8.70 -12.62
#